data_AF-A0AAW4URC3-F1
#
_entry.id   AF-A0AAW4URC3-F1
#
_cell.length_a   1.000
_cell.length_b   1.000
_cell.length_c   1.000
_cell.angle_alpha   90.00
_cell.angle_beta   90.00
_cell.angle_gamma   90.00
#
_symmetry.space_group_name_H-M   'P 1'
#
loop_
_entity.id
_entity.type
_entity.pdbx_description
1 polymer ?
#
loop_
_entity_poly.entity_id
_entity_poly.type
_entity_poly.pdbx_seq_one_letter_code
_entity_poly.pdbx_strand_id
1 'polypeptide(L)'
;KTYEERIRALEKKEQESIEATKKLIAQRKELEKRKKAEESKKRTHRLCQIGGAVESVLGCPIEEEDLPKLIGFLKRQETNGKFFSKAMQKEPLTDMEEV
;
A
#
# COMPACT_ATOMS: atom_id res chain seq x y z
N LYS A 1 -39.08 -31.01 -28.41
CA LYS A 1 -38.40 -30.67 -27.13
C LYS A 1 -39.47 -30.49 -26.08
N THR A 2 -39.50 -31.35 -25.07
CA THR A 2 -40.49 -31.26 -23.99
C THR A 2 -40.14 -30.09 -23.08
N TYR A 3 -41.12 -29.60 -22.30
CA TYR A 3 -40.89 -28.52 -21.34
C TYR A 3 -39.85 -28.92 -20.28
N GLU A 4 -39.83 -30.18 -19.89
CA GLU A 4 -38.86 -30.74 -18.93
C GLU A 4 -37.41 -30.70 -19.43
N GLU A 5 -37.18 -30.96 -20.72
CA GLU A 5 -35.83 -30.86 -21.32
C GLU A 5 -35.34 -29.41 -21.32
N ARG A 6 -36.24 -28.44 -21.49
CA ARG A 6 -35.92 -27.01 -21.46
C ARG A 6 -35.57 -26.55 -20.05
N ILE A 7 -36.30 -27.03 -19.03
CA ILE A 7 -36.03 -26.74 -17.63
C ILE A 7 -34.64 -27.26 -17.22
N ARG A 8 -34.32 -28.53 -17.52
CA ARG A 8 -33.00 -29.11 -17.22
C ARG A 8 -31.84 -28.39 -17.90
N ALA A 9 -32.03 -27.91 -19.13
CA ALA A 9 -31.01 -27.14 -19.84
C ALA A 9 -30.75 -25.78 -19.19
N LEU A 10 -31.79 -25.12 -18.65
CA LEU A 10 -31.66 -23.86 -17.92
C LEU A 10 -30.95 -24.06 -16.58
N GLU A 11 -31.32 -25.09 -15.81
CA GLU A 11 -30.67 -25.43 -14.53
C GLU A 11 -29.18 -25.74 -14.71
N LYS A 12 -28.82 -26.50 -15.76
CA LYS A 12 -27.41 -26.79 -16.07
C LYS A 12 -26.64 -25.50 -16.38
N LYS A 13 -27.22 -24.60 -17.17
CA LYS A 13 -26.60 -23.31 -17.50
C LYS A 13 -26.46 -22.41 -16.27
N GLU A 14 -27.44 -22.43 -15.36
CA GLU A 14 -27.39 -21.71 -14.10
C GLU A 14 -26.27 -22.24 -13.20
N GLN A 15 -26.15 -23.56 -13.06
CA GLN A 15 -25.09 -24.19 -12.27
C GLN A 15 -23.69 -23.87 -12.84
N GLU A 16 -23.50 -23.97 -14.16
CA GLU A 16 -22.25 -23.61 -14.83
C GLU A 16 -21.88 -22.13 -14.59
N SER A 17 -22.88 -21.24 -14.60
CA SER A 17 -22.69 -19.81 -14.32
C SER A 17 -22.29 -19.56 -12.86
N ILE A 18 -22.90 -20.27 -11.91
CA ILE A 18 -22.55 -20.20 -10.48
C ILE A 18 -21.10 -20.66 -10.27
N GLU A 19 -20.70 -21.77 -10.90
CA GLU A 19 -19.33 -22.29 -10.79
C GLU A 19 -18.30 -21.35 -11.43
N ALA A 20 -18.61 -20.79 -12.60
CA ALA A 20 -17.77 -19.78 -13.24
C ALA A 20 -17.62 -18.54 -12.35
N THR A 21 -18.70 -18.06 -11.75
CA THR A 21 -18.69 -16.92 -10.82
C THR A 21 -17.84 -17.21 -9.58
N LYS A 22 -17.97 -18.40 -8.98
CA LYS A 22 -17.14 -18.84 -7.84
C LYS A 22 -15.65 -18.85 -8.20
N LYS A 23 -15.29 -19.35 -9.38
CA LYS A 23 -13.90 -19.34 -9.87
C LYS A 23 -13.38 -17.92 -10.07
N LEU A 24 -14.18 -17.03 -10.66
CA LEU A 24 -13.80 -15.62 -10.85
C LEU A 24 -13.59 -14.89 -9.52
N ILE A 25 -14.47 -15.11 -8.53
CA ILE A 25 -14.32 -14.54 -7.19
C ILE A 25 -13.03 -15.04 -6.53
N ALA A 26 -12.72 -16.34 -6.64
CA ALA A 26 -11.49 -16.91 -6.11
C ALA A 26 -10.24 -16.30 -6.79
N GLN A 27 -10.26 -16.16 -8.12
CA GLN A 27 -9.17 -15.54 -8.88
C GLN A 27 -8.97 -14.07 -8.50
N ARG A 28 -10.05 -13.29 -8.33
CA ARG A 28 -9.96 -11.89 -7.87
C ARG A 28 -9.32 -11.78 -6.49
N LYS A 29 -9.75 -12.60 -5.53
CA LYS A 29 -9.16 -12.63 -4.18
C LYS A 29 -7.67 -12.96 -4.20
N GLU A 30 -7.27 -13.90 -5.05
CA GLU A 30 -5.86 -14.27 -5.21
C GLU A 30 -5.03 -13.13 -5.83
N LEU A 31 -5.56 -12.46 -6.86
CA LEU A 31 -4.91 -11.30 -7.46
C LEU A 31 -4.77 -10.13 -6.47
N GLU A 32 -5.80 -9.86 -5.67
CA GLU A 32 -5.75 -8.84 -4.61
C GLU A 32 -4.69 -9.15 -3.56
N LYS A 33 -4.58 -10.41 -3.12
CA LYS A 33 -3.54 -10.85 -2.19
C LYS A 33 -2.14 -10.63 -2.77
N ARG A 34 -1.92 -11.00 -4.04
CA ARG A 34 -0.64 -10.80 -4.73
C ARG A 34 -0.27 -9.32 -4.85
N LYS A 35 -1.23 -8.48 -5.24
CA LYS A 35 -1.03 -7.03 -5.31
C LYS A 35 -0.63 -6.45 -3.95
N LYS A 36 -1.35 -6.82 -2.88
CA LYS A 36 -1.03 -6.39 -1.51
C LYS A 36 0.37 -6.85 -1.07
N ALA A 37 0.76 -8.07 -1.42
CA ALA A 37 2.09 -8.60 -1.10
C ALA A 37 3.19 -7.83 -1.85
N GLU A 38 2.99 -7.52 -3.13
CA GLU A 38 3.93 -6.73 -3.94
C GLU A 38 4.08 -5.30 -3.41
N GLU A 39 2.96 -4.63 -3.12
CA GLU A 39 2.96 -3.29 -2.51
C GLU A 39 3.66 -3.29 -1.15
N SER A 40 3.43 -4.32 -0.33
CA SER A 40 4.10 -4.48 0.96
C SER A 40 5.61 -4.67 0.79
N LYS A 41 6.06 -5.49 -0.16
CA LYS A 41 7.48 -5.68 -0.46
C LYS A 41 8.15 -4.39 -0.91
N LYS A 42 7.52 -3.65 -1.83
CA LYS A 42 8.00 -2.34 -2.30
C LYS A 42 8.09 -1.33 -1.14
N ARG A 43 7.08 -1.30 -0.27
CA ARG A 43 7.08 -0.43 0.92
C ARG A 43 8.21 -0.78 1.87
N THR A 44 8.37 -2.04 2.25
CA THR A 44 9.42 -2.48 3.17
C THR A 44 10.81 -2.20 2.61
N HIS A 45 11.05 -2.52 1.34
CA HIS A 45 12.34 -2.22 0.69
C HIS A 45 12.67 -0.73 0.73
N ARG A 46 11.70 0.13 0.40
CA ARG A 46 11.88 1.59 0.46
C ARG A 46 12.19 2.07 1.89
N LEU A 47 11.50 1.55 2.90
CA LEU A 47 11.76 1.91 4.29
C LEU A 47 13.18 1.50 4.74
N CYS A 48 13.64 0.32 4.35
CA CYS A 48 15.01 -0.12 4.60
C CYS A 48 16.04 0.78 3.91
N GLN A 49 15.79 1.19 2.66
CA GLN A 49 16.67 2.13 1.95
C GLN A 49 16.77 3.48 2.64
N ILE A 50 15.65 3.99 3.19
CA ILE A 50 15.65 5.23 3.97
C ILE A 50 16.50 5.05 5.23
N GLY A 51 16.34 3.94 5.96
CA GLY A 51 17.18 3.64 7.12
C GLY A 51 18.67 3.62 6.78
N GLY A 52 19.06 2.88 5.74
CA GLY A 52 20.44 2.84 5.27
C GLY A 52 20.98 4.19 4.80
N ALA A 53 20.13 5.05 4.22
CA ALA A 53 20.53 6.42 3.88
C ALA A 53 20.86 7.24 5.14
N VAL A 54 20.07 7.13 6.21
CA VAL A 54 20.35 7.84 7.47
C VAL A 54 21.63 7.30 8.13
N GLU A 55 21.80 5.99 8.19
CA GLU A 55 23.02 5.36 8.72
C GLU A 55 24.26 5.75 7.91
N SER A 56 24.15 5.87 6.58
CA SER A 56 25.27 6.29 5.72
C SER A 56 25.78 7.70 6.03
N VAL A 57 24.89 8.59 6.50
CA VAL A 57 25.25 9.96 6.91
C VAL A 57 25.87 9.97 8.30
N LEU A 58 25.39 9.12 9.21
CA LEU A 58 25.89 9.04 10.58
C LEU A 58 27.19 8.23 10.70
N GLY A 59 27.44 7.29 9.78
CA GLY A 59 28.60 6.40 9.83
C GLY A 59 28.50 5.30 10.89
N CYS A 60 27.35 5.13 11.52
CA CYS A 60 27.07 4.08 12.50
C CYS A 60 25.64 3.52 12.35
N PRO A 61 25.40 2.28 12.81
CA PRO A 61 24.05 1.70 12.83
C PRO A 61 23.10 2.51 13.71
N ILE A 62 21.81 2.53 13.35
CA ILE A 62 20.73 3.10 14.18
C ILE A 62 19.95 1.96 14.83
N GLU A 63 20.01 1.89 16.15
CA GLU A 63 19.26 0.91 16.94
C GLU A 63 17.90 1.47 17.40
N GLU A 64 17.03 0.61 17.95
CA GLU A 64 15.68 1.01 18.40
C GLU A 64 15.71 2.15 19.45
N GLU A 65 16.74 2.19 20.29
CA GLU A 65 16.94 3.20 21.33
C GLU A 65 17.20 4.61 20.77
N ASP A 66 17.67 4.72 19.53
CA ASP A 66 17.96 6.00 18.87
C ASP A 66 16.77 6.57 18.09
N LEU A 67 15.74 5.76 17.83
CA LEU A 67 14.53 6.19 17.13
C LEU A 67 13.85 7.41 17.77
N PRO A 68 13.70 7.50 19.11
CA PRO A 68 13.13 8.70 19.75
C PRO A 68 13.95 9.97 19.47
N LYS A 69 15.28 9.87 19.45
CA LYS A 69 16.18 11.00 19.15
C LYS A 69 16.04 11.42 17.69
N LEU A 70 16.02 10.46 16.76
CA LEU A 70 15.83 10.72 15.32
C LEU A 70 14.47 11.39 15.05
N ILE A 71 13.39 10.88 15.64
CA ILE A 71 12.06 11.49 15.54
C ILE A 71 12.06 12.91 16.12
N GLY A 72 12.67 13.10 17.29
CA GLY A 72 12.80 14.41 17.93
C GLY A 72 13.55 15.41 17.06
N PHE A 73 14.64 14.97 16.43
CA PHE A 73 15.41 15.76 15.48
C PHE A 73 14.56 16.17 14.27
N LEU A 74 13.90 15.22 13.59
CA LEU A 74 13.06 15.50 12.41
C LEU A 74 11.90 16.44 12.73
N LYS A 75 11.22 16.24 13.87
CA LYS A 75 10.16 17.16 14.33
C LYS A 75 10.71 18.56 14.57
N ARG A 76 11.89 18.70 15.20
CA ARG A 76 12.53 19.99 15.41
C ARG A 76 12.88 20.67 14.09
N GLN A 77 13.30 19.92 13.06
CA GLN A 77 13.52 20.48 11.72
C GLN A 77 12.23 21.03 11.10
N GLU A 78 11.09 20.38 11.32
CA GLU A 78 9.80 20.91 10.88
C GLU A 78 9.41 22.18 11.64
N THR A 79 9.55 22.19 12.97
CA THR A 79 9.23 23.36 13.81
C THR A 79 10.14 24.56 13.53
N ASN A 80 11.42 24.34 13.22
CA ASN A 80 12.41 25.40 13.03
C ASN A 80 12.34 26.09 11.65
N GLY A 81 11.35 25.76 10.82
CA GLY A 81 11.17 26.40 9.51
C GLY A 81 10.91 25.44 8.36
N LYS A 82 10.35 24.26 8.64
CA LYS A 82 10.05 23.21 7.64
C LYS A 82 11.31 22.71 6.91
N PHE A 83 12.46 22.67 7.58
CA PHE A 83 13.73 22.37 6.93
C PHE A 83 13.76 20.98 6.28
N PHE A 84 13.19 19.99 6.95
CA PHE A 84 13.18 18.62 6.42
C PHE A 84 12.24 18.50 5.23
N SER A 85 10.97 18.93 5.34
CA SER A 85 10.03 18.94 4.23
C SER A 85 10.49 19.79 3.04
N LYS A 86 11.14 20.95 3.25
CA LYS A 86 11.79 21.73 2.18
C LYS A 86 12.90 20.96 1.47
N ALA A 87 13.84 20.39 2.23
CA ALA A 87 14.94 19.61 1.66
C ALA A 87 14.44 18.41 0.87
N MET A 88 13.33 17.81 1.31
CA MET A 88 12.69 16.68 0.64
C MET A 88 11.72 17.09 -0.48
N GLN A 89 11.52 18.40 -0.73
CA GLN A 89 10.53 18.92 -1.68
C GLN A 89 9.12 18.37 -1.40
N LYS A 90 8.76 18.30 -0.12
CA LYS A 90 7.50 17.80 0.44
C LYS A 90 6.75 18.86 1.23
N GLU A 91 7.03 20.14 1.04
CA GLU A 91 6.22 21.18 1.67
C GLU A 91 4.76 20.99 1.28
N PRO A 92 3.83 20.98 2.25
CA PRO A 92 2.43 21.01 1.92
C PRO A 92 2.14 22.34 1.24
N LEU A 93 1.44 22.30 0.11
CA LEU A 93 0.83 23.47 -0.51
C LEU A 93 -0.27 23.95 0.45
N THR A 94 0.08 24.75 1.45
CA THR A 94 -0.90 25.36 2.36
C THR A 94 -1.33 26.70 1.79
N ASP A 95 -2.51 26.67 1.17
CA ASP A 95 -3.62 27.62 1.25
C ASP A 95 -3.42 29.05 0.77
N MET A 96 -3.68 29.27 -0.53
CA MET A 96 -4.39 30.46 -0.99
C MET A 96 -5.84 30.05 -1.30
N GLU A 97 -6.74 30.24 -0.34
CA GLU A 97 -8.12 30.72 -0.52
C GLU A 97 -8.86 30.66 0.83
N GLU A 98 -8.50 31.58 1.73
CA GLU A 98 -9.52 32.28 2.51
C GLU A 98 -9.71 33.65 1.84
N VAL A 99 -10.73 33.77 0.97
CA VAL A 99 -11.57 34.98 0.75
C VAL A 99 -12.94 34.53 0.30
#